data_AF-A0A4D8Y7D0-F1
#
_entry.id   AF-A0A4D8Y7D0-F1
#
_cell.length_a   1.000
_cell.length_b   1.000
_cell.length_c   1.000
_cell.angle_alpha   90.00
_cell.angle_beta   90.00
_cell.angle_gamma   90.00
#
_symmetry.space_group_name_H-M   'P 1'
#
loop_
_entity.id
_entity.type
_entity.pdbx_description
1 polymer ?
#
loop_
_entity_poly.entity_id
_entity_poly.type
_entity_poly.pdbx_seq_one_letter_code
_entity_poly.pdbx_strand_id
1 'polypeptide(L)'
;VVMSALDNIEARRHLNRICLAGNVPLIEAGSMGYIGQSRIIIKDLSECYDCQKKEAPKVFPVCTIRSAPSTPVHCIQWAKLLFELLFGPQDCSPDCAVSVGVHRNVFECSDDDPN
;
A
#
# COMPACT_ATOMS: atom_id res chain seq x y z
N VAL A 1 18.54 12.81 -20.32
CA VAL A 1 18.72 12.16 -18.99
C VAL A 1 17.53 12.53 -18.14
N VAL A 2 16.95 11.56 -17.41
CA VAL A 2 15.82 11.76 -16.48
C VAL A 2 16.29 11.49 -15.06
N MET A 3 15.83 12.27 -14.08
CA MET A 3 16.12 12.06 -12.66
C MET A 3 14.80 11.84 -11.91
N SER A 4 14.73 10.77 -11.11
CA SER A 4 13.56 10.46 -10.29
C SER A 4 13.72 11.05 -8.88
N ALA A 5 12.69 11.77 -8.44
CA ALA A 5 12.50 12.24 -7.07
C ALA A 5 11.11 11.85 -6.52
N LEU A 6 10.60 10.70 -6.97
CA LEU A 6 9.28 10.18 -6.58
C LEU A 6 9.33 9.42 -5.26
N ASP A 7 8.23 9.39 -4.52
CA ASP A 7 8.05 8.67 -3.25
C ASP A 7 7.19 7.39 -3.38
N ASN A 8 6.46 7.24 -4.48
CA ASN A 8 5.63 6.08 -4.75
C ASN A 8 6.32 5.01 -5.63
N ILE A 9 6.31 3.75 -5.18
CA ILE A 9 6.84 2.61 -5.92
C ILE A 9 6.20 2.48 -7.30
N GLU A 10 4.88 2.63 -7.41
CA GLU A 10 4.18 2.43 -8.69
C GLU A 10 4.56 3.50 -9.71
N ALA A 11 4.67 4.75 -9.27
CA ALA A 11 5.12 5.84 -10.13
C ALA A 11 6.58 5.64 -10.58
N ARG A 12 7.48 5.16 -9.70
CA ARG A 12 8.86 4.79 -10.07
C ARG A 12 8.90 3.65 -11.09
N ARG A 13 8.04 2.64 -10.97
CA ARG A 13 7.91 1.55 -11.96
C ARG A 13 7.45 2.07 -13.32
N HIS A 14 6.46 2.95 -13.34
CA HIS A 14 5.98 3.56 -14.57
C HIS A 14 7.09 4.37 -15.27
N LEU A 15 7.82 5.21 -14.53
CA LEU A 15 8.96 5.95 -15.06
C LEU A 15 10.05 5.02 -15.60
N ASN A 16 10.37 3.95 -14.88
CA ASN A 16 11.34 2.95 -15.35
C ASN A 16 10.93 2.35 -16.70
N ARG A 17 9.66 1.96 -16.87
CA ARG A 17 9.17 1.42 -18.14
C ARG A 17 9.28 2.43 -19.28
N ILE A 18 8.92 3.68 -19.04
CA ILE A 18 9.02 4.77 -20.03
C ILE A 18 10.48 5.02 -20.42
N CYS A 19 11.40 5.09 -19.46
CA CYS A 19 12.81 5.36 -19.74
C CYS A 19 13.48 4.23 -20.52
N LEU A 20 13.16 2.97 -20.18
CA LEU A 20 13.63 1.81 -20.92
C LEU A 20 13.06 1.76 -22.35
N ALA A 21 11.78 2.08 -22.52
CA ALA A 21 11.15 2.13 -23.85
C ALA A 21 11.74 3.25 -24.72
N GLY A 22 11.97 4.43 -24.13
CA GLY A 22 12.55 5.59 -24.82
C GLY A 22 14.07 5.56 -24.96
N ASN A 23 14.75 4.52 -24.45
CA ASN A 23 16.21 4.44 -24.38
C ASN A 23 16.87 5.69 -23.76
N VAL A 24 16.24 6.25 -22.72
CA VAL A 24 16.71 7.44 -22.01
C VAL A 24 17.35 7.02 -20.68
N PRO A 25 18.60 7.41 -20.39
CA PRO A 25 19.22 7.14 -19.09
C PRO A 25 18.42 7.74 -17.93
N LEU A 26 18.17 6.93 -16.89
CA LEU A 26 17.43 7.30 -15.70
C LEU A 26 18.35 7.25 -14.46
N ILE A 27 18.37 8.33 -13.69
CA ILE A 27 18.98 8.38 -12.36
C ILE A 27 17.84 8.18 -11.35
N GLU A 28 17.83 7.05 -10.65
CA GLU A 28 16.88 6.78 -9.58
C GLU A 28 17.51 7.08 -8.22
N ALA A 29 16.78 7.78 -7.36
CA ALA A 29 17.21 8.09 -6.01
C ALA A 29 16.07 7.84 -5.02
N GLY A 30 16.44 7.59 -3.76
CA GLY A 30 15.52 7.48 -2.64
C GLY A 30 16.22 7.73 -1.32
N SER A 31 15.44 8.03 -0.28
CA SER A 31 15.91 8.22 1.08
C SER A 31 14.94 7.62 2.10
N MET A 32 15.47 7.29 3.27
CA MET A 32 14.74 6.87 4.46
C MET A 32 15.48 7.41 5.69
N GLY A 33 14.99 8.51 6.26
CA GLY A 33 15.69 9.21 7.34
C GLY A 33 17.06 9.74 6.90
N TYR A 34 18.12 9.34 7.61
CA TYR A 34 19.51 9.70 7.28
C TYR A 34 20.15 8.81 6.20
N ILE A 35 19.46 7.75 5.77
CA ILE A 35 19.98 6.80 4.78
C ILE A 35 19.44 7.19 3.42
N GLY A 36 20.28 7.14 2.39
CA GLY A 36 19.88 7.38 1.01
C GLY A 36 20.61 6.46 0.04
N GLN A 37 20.02 6.34 -1.15
CA GLN A 37 20.57 5.56 -2.26
C GLN A 37 20.36 6.29 -3.57
N SER A 38 21.27 6.07 -4.51
CA SER A 38 21.14 6.51 -5.89
C SER A 38 21.68 5.43 -6.82
N ARG A 39 21.03 5.22 -7.96
CA ARG A 39 21.49 4.27 -8.99
C ARG A 39 21.17 4.76 -10.39
N ILE A 40 21.97 4.30 -11.34
CA ILE A 40 21.86 4.66 -12.75
C ILE A 40 21.27 3.49 -13.52
N ILE A 41 20.21 3.74 -14.28
CA ILE A 41 19.48 2.78 -15.09
C ILE A 41 19.70 3.13 -16.57
N ILE A 42 20.40 2.25 -17.28
CA ILE A 42 20.68 2.33 -18.72
C ILE A 42 20.30 0.99 -19.33
N LYS A 43 19.48 1.04 -20.39
CA LYS A 43 19.03 -0.14 -21.11
C LYS A 43 20.23 -0.95 -21.60
N ASP A 44 20.17 -2.27 -21.43
CA ASP A 44 21.19 -3.25 -21.85
C ASP A 44 22.58 -3.08 -21.20
N LEU A 45 22.71 -2.22 -20.19
CA LEU A 45 23.99 -1.98 -19.48
C LEU A 45 23.87 -2.14 -17.97
N SER A 46 22.80 -1.64 -17.34
CA SER A 46 22.60 -1.76 -15.89
C SER A 46 21.25 -2.37 -15.54
N GLU A 47 21.10 -2.80 -14.28
CA GLU A 47 19.84 -3.38 -13.82
C GLU A 47 18.71 -2.33 -13.83
N CYS A 48 17.54 -2.77 -14.28
CA CYS A 48 16.33 -1.97 -14.30
C CYS A 48 15.77 -1.75 -12.90
N TYR A 49 14.81 -0.83 -12.76
CA TYR A 49 14.14 -0.64 -11.48
C TYR A 49 13.53 -1.94 -10.97
N ASP A 50 12.84 -2.70 -11.82
CA ASP A 50 12.11 -3.93 -11.48
C ASP A 50 12.92 -5.22 -11.39
N CYS A 51 14.25 -5.14 -11.61
CA CYS A 51 15.11 -6.32 -11.66
C CYS A 51 15.37 -6.92 -10.26
N GLN A 52 15.35 -6.08 -9.22
CA GLN A 52 15.36 -6.51 -7.82
C GLN A 52 13.93 -6.52 -7.25
N LYS A 53 13.57 -7.54 -6.46
CA LYS A 53 12.28 -7.57 -5.75
C LYS A 53 12.32 -6.57 -4.57
N LYS A 54 11.27 -5.76 -4.44
CA LYS A 54 11.13 -4.79 -3.34
C LYS A 54 10.31 -5.46 -2.25
N GLU A 55 10.63 -5.14 -1.01
CA GLU A 55 9.82 -5.57 0.11
C GLU A 55 8.39 -5.04 -0.06
N ALA A 56 7.42 -5.93 0.08
CA ALA A 56 6.02 -5.54 0.08
C ALA A 56 5.71 -4.77 1.38
N PRO A 57 4.76 -3.83 1.35
CA PRO A 57 4.24 -3.22 2.56
C PRO A 57 3.81 -4.30 3.56
N LYS A 58 4.04 -4.07 4.85
CA LYS A 58 3.61 -5.00 5.90
C LYS A 58 2.08 -5.07 5.92
N VAL A 59 1.53 -6.28 5.88
CA VAL A 59 0.09 -6.55 5.97
C VAL A 59 -0.16 -7.37 7.23
N PHE A 60 -1.17 -6.98 8.02
CA PHE A 60 -1.58 -7.68 9.24
C PHE A 60 -2.86 -8.48 8.98
N PRO A 61 -3.04 -9.67 9.59
CA PRO A 61 -4.27 -10.44 9.45
C PRO A 61 -5.48 -9.66 10.01
N VAL A 62 -6.61 -9.74 9.31
CA VAL A 62 -7.85 -9.04 9.71
C VAL A 62 -8.34 -9.48 11.09
N CYS A 63 -8.22 -10.77 11.43
CA CYS A 63 -8.57 -11.27 12.75
C CYS A 63 -7.73 -10.64 13.87
N THR A 64 -6.45 -10.38 13.63
CA THR A 64 -5.56 -9.68 14.58
C THR A 64 -5.97 -8.23 14.77
N ILE A 65 -6.37 -7.55 13.69
CA ILE A 65 -6.78 -6.13 13.76
C ILE A 65 -8.13 -5.98 14.48
N ARG A 66 -9.10 -6.88 14.22
CA ARG A 66 -10.48 -6.77 14.72
C ARG A 66 -10.71 -7.39 16.10
N SER A 67 -10.05 -8.52 16.40
CA SER A 67 -10.40 -9.34 17.57
C SER A 67 -9.30 -9.39 18.63
N ALA A 68 -8.03 -9.46 18.24
CA ALA A 68 -6.91 -9.66 19.17
C ALA A 68 -5.68 -8.81 18.82
N PRO A 69 -5.74 -7.47 18.99
CA PRO A 69 -4.60 -6.60 18.71
C PRO A 69 -3.51 -6.75 19.78
N SER A 70 -2.35 -7.27 19.38
CA SER A 70 -1.20 -7.47 20.28
C SER A 70 -0.16 -6.34 20.33
N THR A 71 -0.14 -5.44 19.35
CA THR A 71 0.83 -4.33 19.29
C THR A 71 0.12 -3.01 19.01
N PRO A 72 0.68 -1.85 19.41
CA PRO A 72 0.08 -0.55 19.14
C PRO A 72 -0.20 -0.27 17.66
N VAL A 73 0.61 -0.83 16.76
CA VAL A 73 0.44 -0.72 15.30
C VAL A 73 -0.89 -1.33 14.85
N HIS A 74 -1.34 -2.42 15.48
CA HIS A 74 -2.62 -3.05 15.14
C HIS A 74 -3.80 -2.13 15.46
N CYS A 75 -3.74 -1.40 16.58
CA CYS A 75 -4.78 -0.43 16.96
C CYS A 75 -4.83 0.75 15.98
N ILE A 76 -3.67 1.25 15.53
CA ILE A 76 -3.60 2.32 14.52
C ILE A 76 -4.20 1.84 13.19
N GLN A 77 -3.91 0.60 12.79
CA GLN A 77 -4.48 0.02 11.58
C GLN A 77 -6.00 -0.15 11.67
N TRP A 78 -6.53 -0.54 12.84
CA TRP A 78 -7.97 -0.57 13.09
C TRP A 78 -8.60 0.81 12.98
N ALA A 79 -8.00 1.84 13.58
CA ALA A 79 -8.49 3.21 13.50
C ALA A 79 -8.56 3.72 12.06
N LYS A 80 -7.55 3.39 11.23
CA LYS A 80 -7.57 3.70 9.79
C LYS A 80 -8.74 3.02 9.07
N LEU A 81 -8.95 1.72 9.31
CA LEU A 81 -10.06 0.97 8.71
C LEU A 81 -11.42 1.54 9.17
N LEU A 82 -11.55 1.86 10.46
CA LEU A 82 -12.76 2.47 11.01
C LEU A 82 -13.08 3.81 10.34
N PHE A 83 -12.06 4.65 10.12
CA PHE A 83 -12.22 5.91 9.42
C PHE A 83 -12.73 5.71 7.98
N GLU A 84 -12.15 4.75 7.26
CA GLU A 84 -12.60 4.40 5.90
C GLU A 84 -14.03 3.86 5.88
N LEU A 85 -14.45 3.08 6.88
CA LEU A 85 -15.83 2.58 6.96
C LEU A 85 -16.84 3.69 7.26
N LEU A 86 -16.47 4.68 8.08
CA LEU A 86 -17.36 5.76 8.48
C LEU A 86 -17.41 6.90 7.45
N PHE A 87 -16.29 7.20 6.80
CA PHE A 87 -16.10 8.40 5.99
C PHE A 87 -15.50 8.15 4.61
N GLY A 88 -15.21 6.89 4.25
CA GLY A 88 -14.67 6.53 2.95
C GLY A 88 -15.67 6.73 1.81
N PRO A 89 -15.18 6.76 0.55
CA PRO A 89 -16.04 6.86 -0.61
C PRO A 89 -17.03 5.69 -0.63
N GLN A 90 -18.31 6.02 -0.86
CA GLN A 90 -19.36 5.01 -0.98
C GLN A 90 -19.29 4.38 -2.37
N ASP A 91 -18.34 3.46 -2.55
CA ASP A 91 -18.24 2.69 -3.79
C ASP A 91 -19.36 1.63 -3.80
N CYS A 92 -20.53 2.03 -4.29
CA CYS A 92 -21.69 1.17 -4.52
C CYS A 92 -21.40 0.18 -5.67
N SER A 93 -20.72 -0.93 -5.38
CA SER A 93 -20.87 -2.16 -6.15
C SER A 93 -21.65 -3.18 -5.31
N PRO A 94 -22.58 -3.95 -5.91
CA PRO A 94 -23.49 -4.84 -5.17
C PRO A 94 -22.78 -5.95 -4.39
N ASP A 95 -21.49 -6.19 -4.63
CA ASP A 95 -20.67 -7.18 -3.93
C ASP A 95 -19.95 -6.60 -2.70
N CYS A 96 -19.89 -5.27 -2.55
CA CYS A 96 -19.28 -4.62 -1.39
C CYS A 96 -20.16 -4.64 -0.12
N ALA A 97 -21.46 -4.92 -0.24
CA ALA A 97 -22.36 -5.04 0.91
C ALA A 97 -22.34 -6.44 1.56
N VAL A 98 -21.75 -7.44 0.91
CA VAL A 98 -21.86 -8.85 1.34
C VAL A 98 -20.61 -9.37 2.07
N SER A 99 -19.44 -8.77 1.85
CA SER A 99 -18.21 -9.22 2.54
C SER A 99 -17.93 -8.52 3.87
N VAL A 100 -18.64 -7.43 4.14
CA VAL A 100 -18.66 -6.80 5.45
C VAL A 100 -20.13 -6.61 5.78
N GLY A 101 -20.70 -7.49 6.61
CA GLY A 101 -22.06 -7.35 7.14
C GLY A 101 -22.18 -6.10 8.03
N VAL A 102 -22.05 -4.93 7.43
CA VAL A 102 -22.13 -3.63 8.10
C VAL A 102 -23.57 -3.18 7.99
N HIS A 103 -24.39 -3.66 8.93
CA HIS A 103 -25.36 -2.75 9.51
C HIS A 103 -24.62 -1.47 9.90
N ARG A 104 -25.22 -0.31 9.65
CA ARG A 104 -24.67 1.04 9.92
C ARG A 104 -24.33 1.31 11.41
N ASN A 105 -24.26 0.28 12.24
CA ASN A 105 -23.81 0.27 13.62
C ASN A 105 -22.43 -0.40 13.69
N VAL A 106 -21.38 0.39 13.50
CA VAL A 106 -19.98 -0.05 13.64
C VAL A 106 -19.61 -0.39 15.11
N PHE A 107 -20.55 -0.22 16.04
CA PHE A 107 -20.40 -0.45 17.47
C PHE A 107 -21.10 -1.71 18.00
N GLU A 108 -21.90 -2.41 17.18
CA GLU A 108 -22.51 -3.68 17.60
C GLU A 108 -21.55 -4.82 17.26
N CYS A 109 -20.81 -5.30 18.26
CA CYS A 109 -20.59 -6.74 18.32
C CYS A 109 -21.98 -7.35 18.41
N SER A 110 -22.38 -8.14 17.42
CA SER A 110 -23.58 -8.97 17.56
C SER A 110 -23.37 -9.86 18.78
N ASP A 111 -23.98 -9.49 19.90
CA ASP A 111 -24.36 -10.44 20.92
C ASP A 111 -25.36 -11.38 20.21
N ASP A 112 -24.84 -12.45 19.61
CA ASP A 112 -25.65 -13.60 19.25
C ASP A 112 -26.15 -14.20 20.59
N ASP A 113 -27.26 -13.67 21.09
CA ASP A 113 -28.21 -14.45 21.88
C ASP A 113 -28.80 -15.52 20.96
N PRO A 114 -28.59 -16.80 21.31
CA PRO A 114 -29.74 -17.68 21.30
C PRO A 114 -29.80 -18.46 22.62
N ASN A 115 -30.66 -17.95 23.51
CA ASN A 115 -31.39 -18.68 24.56
C ASN A 115 -30.58 -19.48 25.61
#